data_AF-A0A259ENM7-F1
#
_entry.id   AF-A0A259ENM7-F1
#
_cell.length_a   1.000
_cell.length_b   1.000
_cell.length_c   1.000
_cell.angle_alpha   90.00
_cell.angle_beta   90.00
_cell.angle_gamma   90.00
#
_symmetry.space_group_name_H-M   'P 1'
#
loop_
_entity.id
_entity.type
_entity.pdbx_description
1 polymer ?
#
loop_
_entity_poly.entity_id
_entity_poly.type
_entity_poly.pdbx_seq_one_letter_code
_entity_poly.pdbx_strand_id
1 'polypeptide(L)'
;MVVAAPETYHLVKAEAPHPLVAAALDQALFERCGIERPVPIHFLPKPRWSGCCAALEDTREGELELGDHFLNPGLDENERLDRLTLVYLHEFAHRLTPGHWHTAAFFAVNALLLVRTGDEHRRPGHGYLLRLDLYDLGEWDDVSHCTRGEALDWALKHAQELAETKMSAEGAAVEILTRYEKWKAWKAAEPARVAKARAKREADAQLIGELRSARWRWAAVGWLAGVVTILMPRFL
;
A
#
# COMPACT_ATOMS: atom_id res chain seq x y z
N MET A 1 -3.05 2.40 44.47
CA MET A 1 -1.93 2.20 43.53
C MET A 1 -1.56 3.57 42.99
N VAL A 2 -0.34 4.03 43.26
CA VAL A 2 0.20 5.22 42.60
C VAL A 2 0.62 4.76 41.21
N VAL A 3 -0.13 5.14 40.19
CA VAL A 3 0.31 4.95 38.79
C VAL A 3 1.45 5.93 38.62
N ALA A 4 2.67 5.42 38.43
CA ALA A 4 3.82 6.26 38.11
C ALA A 4 3.45 7.11 36.89
N ALA A 5 3.79 8.40 36.92
CA ALA A 5 3.57 9.25 35.76
C ALA A 5 4.30 8.63 34.55
N PRO A 6 3.69 8.61 33.37
CA PRO A 6 4.35 8.07 32.18
C PRO A 6 5.68 8.78 31.94
N GLU A 7 6.73 7.99 31.72
CA GLU A 7 8.04 8.53 31.41
C GLU A 7 8.08 8.90 29.91
N THR A 8 8.16 10.21 29.66
CA THR A 8 8.36 10.76 28.32
C THR A 8 9.84 10.68 27.96
N TYR A 9 10.16 10.02 26.85
CA TYR A 9 11.51 9.95 26.32
C TYR A 9 11.58 10.68 24.98
N HIS A 10 12.11 11.90 24.97
CA HIS A 10 12.23 12.66 23.73
C HIS A 10 13.29 12.04 22.81
N LEU A 11 12.95 11.99 21.51
CA LEU A 11 13.83 11.50 20.47
C LEU A 11 15.03 12.43 20.29
N VAL A 12 16.25 11.91 20.56
CA VAL A 12 17.60 12.47 20.27
C VAL A 12 17.87 13.93 20.71
N LYS A 13 16.87 14.67 21.19
CA LYS A 13 16.90 16.09 21.56
C LYS A 13 16.67 16.35 23.05
N ALA A 14 16.44 15.32 23.86
CA ALA A 14 16.60 15.44 25.31
C ALA A 14 18.09 15.56 25.67
N GLU A 15 18.42 16.24 26.76
CA GLU A 15 19.80 16.31 27.28
C GLU A 15 20.41 14.90 27.53
N ALA A 16 19.58 13.87 27.70
CA ALA A 16 19.99 12.46 27.71
C ALA A 16 18.84 11.51 27.28
N PRO A 17 18.73 11.11 25.99
CA PRO A 17 17.81 10.05 25.58
C PRO A 17 18.22 8.70 26.18
N HIS A 18 17.25 7.79 26.37
CA HIS A 18 17.57 6.41 26.81
C HIS A 18 18.54 5.76 25.81
N PRO A 19 19.61 5.05 26.24
CA PRO A 19 20.63 4.50 25.35
C PRO A 19 20.07 3.61 24.23
N LEU A 20 19.08 2.76 24.56
CA LEU A 20 18.38 1.92 23.58
C LEU A 20 17.66 2.76 22.49
N VAL A 21 17.03 3.87 22.88
CA VAL A 21 16.32 4.75 21.94
C VAL A 21 17.33 5.47 21.04
N ALA A 22 18.43 5.96 21.62
CA ALA A 22 19.50 6.61 20.89
C ALA A 22 20.18 5.66 19.89
N ALA A 23 20.31 4.37 20.23
CA ALA A 23 20.89 3.36 19.36
C ALA A 23 19.90 2.86 18.28
N ALA A 24 18.62 2.68 18.62
CA ALA A 24 17.62 2.17 17.68
C ALA A 24 17.13 3.23 16.68
N LEU A 25 17.04 4.49 17.11
CA LEU A 25 16.43 5.59 16.38
C LEU A 25 17.43 6.74 16.20
N ASP A 26 18.55 6.41 15.57
CA ASP A 26 19.64 7.34 15.31
C ASP A 26 19.39 8.25 14.11
N GLN A 27 20.20 9.29 13.98
CA GLN A 27 20.14 10.23 12.86
C GLN A 27 20.34 9.51 11.50
N ALA A 28 21.20 8.48 11.47
CA ALA A 28 21.46 7.73 10.26
C ALA A 28 20.23 6.95 9.78
N LEU A 29 19.42 6.39 10.69
CA LEU A 29 18.14 5.75 10.36
C LEU A 29 17.19 6.77 9.72
N PHE A 30 17.05 7.95 10.32
CA PHE A 30 16.16 8.99 9.79
C PHE A 30 16.59 9.47 8.42
N GLU A 31 17.89 9.68 8.22
CA GLU A 31 18.45 10.03 6.90
C GLU A 31 18.21 8.95 5.86
N ARG A 32 18.45 7.67 6.20
CA ARG A 32 18.18 6.55 5.30
C ARG A 32 16.70 6.46 4.92
N CYS A 33 15.81 6.64 5.90
CA CYS A 33 14.36 6.61 5.69
C CYS A 33 13.82 7.88 4.99
N GLY A 34 14.60 8.96 4.95
CA GLY A 34 14.17 10.26 4.47
C GLY A 34 13.16 10.95 5.39
N ILE A 35 13.22 10.67 6.70
CA ILE A 35 12.32 11.26 7.70
C ILE A 35 12.83 12.66 8.04
N GLU A 36 12.08 13.70 7.65
CA GLU A 36 12.47 15.08 7.92
C GLU A 36 12.08 15.53 9.33
N ARG A 37 10.96 15.00 9.85
CA ARG A 37 10.39 15.38 11.14
C ARG A 37 10.12 14.14 12.00
N PRO A 38 11.15 13.58 12.65
CA PRO A 38 10.94 12.49 13.61
C PRO A 38 10.08 13.00 14.78
N VAL A 39 9.22 12.13 15.29
CA VAL A 39 8.22 12.45 16.33
C VAL A 39 8.62 11.80 17.66
N PRO A 40 8.47 12.47 18.82
CA PRO A 40 8.93 11.95 20.10
C PRO A 40 8.18 10.67 20.54
N ILE A 41 8.72 9.95 21.54
CA ILE A 41 8.13 8.71 22.05
C ILE A 41 7.77 8.84 23.54
N HIS A 42 6.58 8.40 23.90
CA HIS A 42 6.17 8.19 25.29
C HIS A 42 6.16 6.70 25.58
N PHE A 43 6.87 6.27 26.63
CA PHE A 43 6.80 4.88 27.07
C PHE A 43 5.71 4.73 28.11
N LEU A 44 4.77 3.82 27.85
CA LEU A 44 3.65 3.52 28.72
C LEU A 44 3.74 2.06 29.20
N PRO A 45 3.29 1.77 30.44
CA PRO A 45 3.18 0.40 30.93
C PRO A 45 2.12 -0.36 30.12
N LYS A 46 2.56 -1.06 29.07
CA LYS A 46 1.71 -1.87 28.17
C LYS A 46 2.16 -3.32 28.25
N PRO A 47 1.24 -4.30 28.35
CA PRO A 47 1.59 -5.71 28.57
C PRO A 47 2.23 -6.42 27.35
N ARG A 48 2.43 -5.70 26.23
CA ARG A 48 2.95 -6.23 24.96
C ARG A 48 3.83 -5.22 24.25
N TRP A 49 4.68 -5.72 23.37
CA TRP A 49 5.56 -4.93 22.51
C TRP A 49 4.70 -4.34 21.41
N SER A 50 4.11 -3.19 21.71
CA SER A 50 3.08 -2.53 20.91
C SER A 50 3.30 -1.03 20.94
N GLY A 51 2.81 -0.38 19.90
CA GLY A 51 2.75 1.06 19.81
C GLY A 51 1.30 1.55 19.74
N CYS A 52 1.15 2.87 19.75
CA CYS A 52 -0.06 3.54 19.32
C CYS A 52 0.30 4.94 18.82
N CYS A 53 -0.17 5.28 17.63
CA CYS A 53 -0.21 6.65 17.14
C CYS A 53 -1.51 7.31 17.58
N ALA A 54 -1.46 8.01 18.72
CA ALA A 54 -2.57 8.85 19.17
C ALA A 54 -2.88 9.97 18.16
N ALA A 55 -4.14 10.41 18.15
CA ALA A 55 -4.60 11.52 17.32
C ALA A 55 -3.86 12.81 17.71
N LEU A 56 -3.62 13.71 16.75
CA LEU A 56 -2.82 14.91 17.00
C LEU A 56 -3.43 15.79 18.09
N GLU A 57 -4.76 15.87 18.14
CA GLU A 57 -5.52 16.59 19.17
C GLU A 57 -5.30 16.07 20.59
N ASP A 58 -4.88 14.81 20.73
CA ASP A 58 -4.66 14.15 22.02
C ASP A 58 -3.17 14.15 22.43
N THR A 59 -2.31 14.76 21.61
CA THR A 59 -0.85 14.76 21.80
C THR A 59 -0.33 16.18 21.96
N ARG A 60 0.76 16.35 22.71
CA ARG A 60 1.37 17.69 22.90
C ARG A 60 2.31 18.05 21.76
N GLU A 61 3.08 17.08 21.28
CA GLU A 61 4.14 17.24 20.27
C GLU A 61 3.91 16.30 19.08
N GLY A 62 2.78 15.59 19.03
CA GLY A 62 2.59 14.51 18.09
C GLY A 62 3.38 13.26 18.50
N GLU A 63 3.62 13.06 19.79
CA GLU A 63 4.31 11.87 20.29
C GLU A 63 3.65 10.55 19.85
N LEU A 64 4.45 9.49 19.79
CA LEU A 64 4.01 8.10 19.62
C LEU A 64 4.10 7.38 20.97
N GLU A 65 3.14 6.50 21.27
CA GLU A 65 3.12 5.78 22.54
C GLU A 65 3.59 4.34 22.41
N LEU A 66 4.76 4.01 22.95
CA LEU A 66 5.32 2.65 22.90
C LEU A 66 5.24 1.96 24.27
N GLY A 67 5.19 0.62 24.27
CA GLY A 67 5.22 -0.15 25.51
C GLY A 67 6.59 -0.11 26.21
N ASP A 68 6.62 0.16 27.50
CA ASP A 68 7.85 0.17 28.33
C ASP A 68 8.61 -1.17 28.34
N HIS A 69 7.97 -2.28 27.97
CA HIS A 69 8.63 -3.58 27.78
C HIS A 69 9.83 -3.56 26.84
N PHE A 70 9.91 -2.62 25.88
CA PHE A 70 11.11 -2.46 25.05
C PHE A 70 12.35 -2.11 25.87
N LEU A 71 12.18 -1.50 27.05
CA LEU A 71 13.27 -1.09 27.94
C LEU A 71 13.70 -2.19 28.92
N ASN A 72 12.96 -3.31 28.99
CA ASN A 72 13.25 -4.40 29.92
C ASN A 72 14.60 -5.06 29.60
N PRO A 73 15.57 -5.09 30.54
CA PRO A 73 16.90 -5.69 30.31
C PRO A 73 16.90 -7.22 30.21
N GLY A 74 15.78 -7.89 30.47
CA GLY A 74 15.66 -9.37 30.42
C GLY A 74 15.65 -9.98 29.01
N LEU A 75 15.89 -9.19 27.96
CA LEU A 75 15.87 -9.62 26.55
C LEU A 75 17.19 -9.27 25.87
N ASP A 76 17.50 -9.98 24.78
CA ASP A 76 18.64 -9.68 23.93
C ASP A 76 18.60 -8.22 23.44
N GLU A 77 19.73 -7.53 23.49
CA GLU A 77 19.81 -6.11 23.14
C GLU A 77 19.49 -5.87 21.66
N ASN A 78 19.97 -6.72 20.75
CA ASN A 78 19.70 -6.57 19.33
C ASN A 78 18.22 -6.80 19.03
N GLU A 79 17.60 -7.78 19.69
CA GLU A 79 16.15 -8.01 19.55
C GLU A 79 15.33 -6.79 20.00
N ARG A 80 15.74 -6.14 21.09
CA ARG A 80 15.07 -4.92 21.58
C ARG A 80 15.25 -3.75 20.61
N LEU A 81 16.47 -3.54 20.08
CA LEU A 81 16.75 -2.51 19.09
C LEU A 81 15.91 -2.71 17.83
N ASP A 82 15.94 -3.91 17.25
CA ASP A 82 15.20 -4.27 16.05
C ASP A 82 13.71 -3.97 16.20
N ARG A 83 13.12 -4.42 17.30
CA ARG A 83 11.68 -4.27 17.48
C ARG A 83 11.27 -2.86 17.87
N LEU A 84 12.11 -2.12 18.59
CA LEU A 84 11.87 -0.70 18.82
C LEU A 84 11.86 0.06 17.48
N THR A 85 12.82 -0.20 16.58
CA THR A 85 12.82 0.38 15.24
C THR A 85 11.57 -0.02 14.45
N LEU A 86 11.21 -1.30 14.45
CA LEU A 86 10.04 -1.80 13.70
C LEU A 86 8.73 -1.15 14.18
N VAL A 87 8.49 -1.14 15.50
CA VAL A 87 7.26 -0.54 16.05
C VAL A 87 7.26 0.98 15.85
N TYR A 88 8.40 1.66 16.03
CA TYR A 88 8.47 3.09 15.74
C TYR A 88 8.10 3.40 14.28
N LEU A 89 8.65 2.67 13.30
CA LEU A 89 8.35 2.91 11.88
C LEU A 89 6.90 2.57 11.52
N HIS A 90 6.32 1.54 12.13
CA HIS A 90 4.90 1.20 11.98
C HIS A 90 4.01 2.34 12.49
N GLU A 91 4.22 2.81 13.73
CA GLU A 91 3.43 3.91 14.30
C GLU A 91 3.67 5.24 13.58
N PHE A 92 4.90 5.45 13.11
CA PHE A 92 5.23 6.61 12.29
C PHE A 92 4.50 6.56 10.94
N ALA A 93 4.31 5.38 10.34
CA ALA A 93 3.51 5.23 9.13
C ALA A 93 2.05 5.63 9.36
N HIS A 94 1.45 5.30 10.51
CA HIS A 94 0.12 5.80 10.88
C HIS A 94 0.09 7.34 10.93
N ARG A 95 1.12 7.96 11.52
CA ARG A 95 1.22 9.42 11.54
C ARG A 95 1.30 10.02 10.15
N LEU A 96 1.99 9.36 9.22
CA LEU A 96 2.09 9.79 7.83
C LEU A 96 0.81 9.52 7.02
N THR A 97 -0.08 8.66 7.51
CA THR A 97 -1.29 8.23 6.81
C THR A 97 -2.55 8.42 7.67
N PRO A 98 -2.85 9.66 8.12
CA PRO A 98 -4.00 9.92 8.98
C PRO A 98 -5.31 9.46 8.31
N GLY A 99 -6.15 8.77 9.06
CA GLY A 99 -7.40 8.19 8.54
C GLY A 99 -7.24 6.84 7.82
N HIS A 100 -6.01 6.33 7.70
CA HIS A 100 -5.73 4.98 7.20
C HIS A 100 -5.17 4.15 8.35
N TRP A 101 -5.95 3.17 8.81
CA TRP A 101 -5.49 2.21 9.80
C TRP A 101 -4.60 1.17 9.13
N HIS A 102 -5.18 0.12 8.57
CA HIS A 102 -4.44 -1.02 8.03
C HIS A 102 -4.79 -1.26 6.56
N THR A 103 -4.80 -0.17 5.80
CA THR A 103 -5.13 -0.15 4.36
C THR A 103 -3.88 -0.44 3.52
N ALA A 104 -4.07 -0.62 2.19
CA ALA A 104 -2.95 -0.76 1.27
C ALA A 104 -2.03 0.48 1.25
N ALA A 105 -2.58 1.67 1.49
CA ALA A 105 -1.79 2.91 1.55
C ALA A 105 -0.87 2.94 2.77
N PHE A 106 -1.42 2.62 3.95
CA PHE A 106 -0.63 2.47 5.17
C PHE A 106 0.50 1.46 4.98
N PHE A 107 0.16 0.27 4.46
CA PHE A 107 1.14 -0.79 4.24
C PHE A 107 2.24 -0.36 3.25
N ALA A 108 1.90 0.40 2.21
CA ALA A 108 2.89 0.92 1.26
C ALA A 108 3.87 1.90 1.93
N VAL A 109 3.38 2.77 2.81
CA VAL A 109 4.24 3.71 3.57
C VAL A 109 5.14 2.94 4.56
N ASN A 110 4.58 2.01 5.32
CA ASN A 110 5.35 1.20 6.25
C ASN A 110 6.43 0.38 5.51
N ALA A 111 6.07 -0.28 4.41
CA ALA A 111 7.01 -1.05 3.57
C ALA A 111 8.12 -0.15 2.99
N LEU A 112 7.78 1.07 2.56
CA LEU A 112 8.76 2.05 2.06
C LEU A 112 9.80 2.39 3.13
N LEU A 113 9.35 2.70 4.35
CA LEU A 113 10.26 3.02 5.47
C LEU A 113 11.20 1.85 5.74
N LEU A 114 10.65 0.63 5.75
CA LEU A 114 11.40 -0.59 6.04
C LEU A 114 12.42 -0.93 4.95
N VAL A 115 12.07 -0.81 3.66
CA VAL A 115 13.04 -0.93 2.55
C VAL A 115 14.19 0.07 2.73
N ARG A 116 13.86 1.31 3.08
CA ARG A 116 14.84 2.39 3.24
C ARG A 116 15.73 2.23 4.45
N THR A 117 15.40 1.41 5.44
CA THR A 117 16.31 1.14 6.56
C THR A 117 17.67 0.56 6.09
N GLY A 118 17.70 -0.07 4.91
CA GLY A 118 18.90 -0.70 4.34
C GLY A 118 19.23 -2.07 4.94
N ASP A 119 18.47 -2.52 5.93
CA ASP A 119 18.65 -3.82 6.58
C ASP A 119 17.98 -4.92 5.73
N GLU A 120 18.78 -5.87 5.26
CA GLU A 120 18.31 -7.01 4.46
C GLU A 120 17.32 -7.89 5.21
N HIS A 121 17.40 -7.95 6.55
CA HIS A 121 16.45 -8.67 7.40
C HIS A 121 15.09 -7.95 7.53
N ARG A 122 15.03 -6.69 7.11
CA ARG A 122 13.82 -5.84 7.15
C ARG A 122 13.24 -5.58 5.75
N ARG A 123 13.84 -6.14 4.69
CA ARG A 123 13.33 -6.01 3.31
C ARG A 123 12.09 -6.88 3.05
N PRO A 124 11.12 -6.41 2.23
CA PRO A 124 10.01 -7.22 1.75
C PRO A 124 10.50 -8.50 1.06
N GLY A 125 10.05 -9.66 1.54
CA GLY A 125 10.42 -10.98 1.01
C GLY A 125 11.33 -11.84 1.91
N HIS A 126 12.13 -11.25 2.82
CA HIS A 126 13.04 -11.98 3.72
C HIS A 126 12.48 -12.15 5.14
N GLY A 127 11.36 -12.89 5.28
CA GLY A 127 10.70 -13.08 6.58
C GLY A 127 9.94 -11.86 7.10
N TYR A 128 10.03 -10.72 6.41
CA TYR A 128 9.26 -9.49 6.62
C TYR A 128 7.74 -9.72 6.81
N LEU A 129 7.12 -10.49 5.91
CA LEU A 129 5.69 -10.82 5.98
C LEU A 129 5.35 -11.74 7.15
N LEU A 130 6.31 -12.56 7.61
CA LEU A 130 6.16 -13.45 8.77
C LEU A 130 6.39 -12.72 10.09
N ARG A 131 7.19 -11.64 10.12
CA ARG A 131 7.47 -10.83 11.32
C ARG A 131 6.41 -9.77 11.60
N LEU A 132 5.80 -9.20 10.56
CA LEU A 132 4.58 -8.37 10.66
C LEU A 132 3.30 -9.22 10.75
N ASP A 133 3.46 -10.54 10.74
CA ASP A 133 2.41 -11.54 10.96
C ASP A 133 1.15 -11.33 10.10
N LEU A 134 1.28 -10.71 8.92
CA LEU A 134 0.22 -10.34 7.97
C LEU A 134 -0.99 -9.55 8.56
N TYR A 135 -1.14 -9.38 9.88
CA TYR A 135 -2.29 -8.78 10.56
C TYR A 135 -2.49 -7.30 10.22
N ASP A 136 -1.44 -6.61 9.79
CA ASP A 136 -1.42 -5.16 9.47
C ASP A 136 -2.11 -4.79 8.15
N LEU A 137 -2.67 -5.75 7.42
CA LEU A 137 -3.56 -5.48 6.28
C LEU A 137 -5.04 -5.60 6.67
N GLY A 138 -5.41 -5.56 7.94
CA GLY A 138 -6.77 -5.86 8.42
C GLY A 138 -7.94 -5.09 7.80
N GLU A 139 -7.71 -3.97 7.11
CA GLU A 139 -8.77 -3.13 6.50
C GLU A 139 -8.74 -3.12 4.96
N TRP A 140 -8.33 -4.20 4.30
CA TRP A 140 -8.35 -4.28 2.82
C TRP A 140 -9.77 -4.25 2.20
N ASP A 141 -10.83 -4.41 3.02
CA ASP A 141 -12.23 -4.32 2.58
C ASP A 141 -12.64 -2.87 2.24
N ASP A 142 -11.78 -1.89 2.52
CA ASP A 142 -12.02 -0.48 2.22
C ASP A 142 -11.99 -0.16 0.72
N VAL A 143 -11.48 -1.08 -0.11
CA VAL A 143 -11.53 -1.02 -1.58
C VAL A 143 -12.48 -2.09 -2.13
N SER A 144 -13.64 -1.65 -2.63
CA SER A 144 -14.59 -2.55 -3.29
C SER A 144 -13.96 -3.28 -4.49
N HIS A 145 -14.32 -4.55 -4.67
CA HIS A 145 -13.83 -5.41 -5.76
C HIS A 145 -12.31 -5.66 -5.75
N CYS A 146 -11.64 -5.51 -4.61
CA CYS A 146 -10.22 -5.79 -4.44
C CYS A 146 -10.00 -7.08 -3.64
N THR A 147 -9.02 -7.87 -4.05
CA THR A 147 -8.49 -8.98 -3.24
C THR A 147 -7.33 -8.51 -2.37
N ARG A 148 -7.10 -9.19 -1.24
CA ARG A 148 -5.92 -8.94 -0.38
C ARG A 148 -4.60 -9.04 -1.13
N GLY A 149 -4.50 -9.97 -2.09
CA GLY A 149 -3.32 -10.12 -2.95
C GLY A 149 -3.08 -8.89 -3.83
N GLU A 150 -4.14 -8.37 -4.48
CA GLU A 150 -4.03 -7.14 -5.28
C GLU A 150 -3.65 -5.93 -4.43
N ALA A 151 -4.20 -5.81 -3.22
CA ALA A 151 -3.85 -4.74 -2.27
C ALA A 151 -2.37 -4.81 -1.85
N LEU A 152 -1.89 -6.02 -1.54
CA LEU A 152 -0.50 -6.25 -1.19
C LEU A 152 0.44 -5.95 -2.37
N ASP A 153 0.12 -6.45 -3.56
CA ASP A 153 0.89 -6.20 -4.79
C ASP A 153 0.96 -4.71 -5.11
N TRP A 154 -0.16 -4.00 -4.98
CA TRP A 154 -0.23 -2.55 -5.16
C TRP A 154 0.70 -1.84 -4.17
N ALA A 155 0.62 -2.21 -2.89
CA ALA A 155 1.38 -1.56 -1.84
C ALA A 155 2.89 -1.79 -1.98
N LEU A 156 3.30 -3.05 -2.19
CA LEU A 156 4.72 -3.41 -2.37
C LEU A 156 5.32 -2.76 -3.62
N LYS A 157 4.57 -2.72 -4.73
CA LYS A 157 5.03 -2.07 -5.96
C LYS A 157 5.33 -0.60 -5.72
N HIS A 158 4.42 0.14 -5.10
CA HIS A 158 4.61 1.58 -4.88
C HIS A 158 5.61 1.89 -3.78
N ALA A 159 5.69 1.05 -2.74
CA ALA A 159 6.74 1.14 -1.74
C ALA A 159 8.13 1.02 -2.38
N GLN A 160 8.36 0.02 -3.22
CA GLN A 160 9.64 -0.20 -3.90
C GLN A 160 9.98 0.96 -4.86
N GLU A 161 9.01 1.37 -5.69
CA GLU A 161 9.19 2.47 -6.64
C GLU A 161 9.62 3.76 -5.95
N LEU A 162 8.98 4.11 -4.83
CA LEU A 162 9.26 5.35 -4.12
C LEU A 162 10.47 5.21 -3.17
N ALA A 163 10.78 4.02 -2.69
CA ALA A 163 11.98 3.76 -1.88
C ALA A 163 13.28 4.10 -2.63
N GLU A 164 13.30 3.93 -3.96
CA GLU A 164 14.44 4.24 -4.82
C GLU A 164 14.62 5.75 -5.08
N THR A 165 13.62 6.57 -4.74
CA THR A 165 13.66 8.02 -4.94
C THR A 165 14.29 8.74 -3.75
N LYS A 166 14.80 9.97 -3.98
CA LYS A 166 15.28 10.88 -2.93
C LYS A 166 14.17 11.64 -2.20
N MET A 167 12.91 11.23 -2.38
CA MET A 167 11.76 11.89 -1.77
C MET A 167 11.76 11.65 -0.25
N SER A 168 11.40 12.67 0.54
CA SER A 168 11.18 12.48 1.98
C SER A 168 10.07 11.46 2.26
N ALA A 169 10.07 10.88 3.46
CA ALA A 169 9.04 9.95 3.89
C ALA A 169 7.65 10.61 3.87
N GLU A 170 7.58 11.87 4.32
CA GLU A 170 6.39 12.70 4.30
C GLU A 170 5.89 12.95 2.87
N GLY A 171 6.79 13.32 1.96
CA GLY A 171 6.45 13.51 0.54
C GLY A 171 5.97 12.21 -0.11
N ALA A 172 6.65 11.10 0.18
CA ALA A 172 6.29 9.78 -0.35
C ALA A 172 4.93 9.32 0.17
N ALA A 173 4.59 9.58 1.43
CA ALA A 173 3.28 9.29 1.97
C ALA A 173 2.17 10.06 1.24
N VAL A 174 2.34 11.36 0.98
CA VAL A 174 1.37 12.15 0.20
C VAL A 174 1.16 11.58 -1.21
N GLU A 175 2.25 11.19 -1.88
CA GLU A 175 2.19 10.58 -3.21
C GLU A 175 1.48 9.21 -3.16
N ILE A 176 1.78 8.37 -2.17
CA ILE A 176 1.12 7.08 -1.96
C ILE A 176 -0.38 7.27 -1.73
N LEU A 177 -0.78 8.17 -0.84
CA LEU A 177 -2.18 8.47 -0.57
C LEU A 177 -2.91 8.95 -1.82
N THR A 178 -2.27 9.83 -2.60
CA THR A 178 -2.81 10.32 -3.88
C THR A 178 -3.01 9.20 -4.90
N ARG A 179 -2.05 8.27 -5.00
CA ARG A 179 -2.15 7.10 -5.88
C ARG A 179 -3.20 6.12 -5.39
N TYR A 180 -3.29 5.95 -4.08
CA TYR A 180 -4.25 5.05 -3.44
C TYR A 180 -5.69 5.50 -3.73
N GLU A 181 -6.02 6.79 -3.59
CA GLU A 181 -7.36 7.30 -3.91
C GLU A 181 -7.73 7.10 -5.39
N LYS A 182 -6.77 7.29 -6.31
CA LYS A 182 -6.98 6.99 -7.74
C LYS A 182 -7.23 5.51 -7.98
N TRP A 183 -6.47 4.65 -7.32
CA TRP A 183 -6.62 3.20 -7.43
C TRP A 183 -7.95 2.72 -6.85
N LYS A 184 -8.33 3.24 -5.68
CA LYS A 184 -9.63 2.98 -5.03
C LYS A 184 -10.80 3.37 -5.92
N ALA A 185 -10.77 4.58 -6.50
CA ALA A 185 -11.78 5.03 -7.46
C ALA A 185 -11.82 4.15 -8.73
N TRP A 186 -10.66 3.71 -9.22
CA TRP A 186 -10.55 2.80 -10.36
C TRP A 186 -11.16 1.42 -10.08
N LYS A 187 -10.91 0.85 -8.89
CA LYS A 187 -11.49 -0.43 -8.44
C LYS A 187 -13.00 -0.31 -8.22
N ALA A 188 -13.48 0.78 -7.61
CA ALA A 188 -14.91 1.03 -7.46
C ALA A 188 -15.66 1.13 -8.81
N ALA A 189 -15.00 1.65 -9.86
CA ALA A 189 -15.57 1.72 -11.20
C ALA A 189 -15.46 0.40 -12.00
N GLU A 190 -14.87 -0.67 -11.45
CA GLU A 190 -14.65 -1.94 -12.14
C GLU A 190 -15.93 -2.57 -12.72
N PRO A 191 -17.06 -2.67 -11.99
CA PRO A 191 -18.29 -3.25 -12.53
C PRO A 191 -18.78 -2.51 -13.78
N ALA A 192 -18.77 -1.18 -13.76
CA ALA A 192 -19.19 -0.36 -14.90
C ALA A 192 -18.25 -0.52 -16.10
N ARG A 193 -16.94 -0.63 -15.87
CA ARG A 193 -15.95 -0.88 -16.93
C ARG A 193 -16.11 -2.26 -17.56
N VAL A 194 -16.33 -3.29 -16.75
CA VAL A 194 -16.58 -4.66 -17.23
C VAL A 194 -17.89 -4.72 -18.02
N ALA A 195 -18.96 -4.12 -17.53
CA ALA A 195 -20.24 -4.05 -18.23
C ALA A 195 -20.13 -3.33 -19.58
N LYS A 196 -19.44 -2.17 -19.62
CA LYS A 196 -19.19 -1.41 -20.86
C LYS A 196 -18.37 -2.20 -21.87
N ALA A 197 -17.32 -2.90 -21.41
CA ALA A 197 -16.49 -3.75 -22.28
C ALA A 197 -17.28 -4.93 -22.84
N ARG A 198 -18.15 -5.55 -22.03
CA ARG A 198 -19.04 -6.63 -22.47
C ARG A 198 -20.04 -6.15 -23.51
N ALA A 199 -20.75 -5.05 -23.25
CA ALA A 199 -21.71 -4.48 -24.20
C ALA A 199 -21.05 -4.12 -25.54
N LYS A 200 -19.83 -3.59 -25.52
CA LYS A 200 -19.05 -3.32 -26.74
C LYS A 200 -18.73 -4.61 -27.51
N ARG A 201 -18.26 -5.67 -26.83
CA ARG A 201 -17.99 -6.97 -27.47
C ARG A 201 -19.24 -7.58 -28.09
N GLU A 202 -20.38 -7.46 -27.42
CA GLU A 202 -21.68 -7.93 -27.94
C GLU A 202 -22.11 -7.13 -29.19
N ALA A 203 -21.97 -5.81 -29.17
CA ALA A 203 -22.23 -4.95 -30.34
C ALA A 203 -21.29 -5.24 -31.52
N ASP A 204 -19.98 -5.40 -31.26
CA ASP A 204 -18.99 -5.76 -32.27
C ASP A 204 -19.29 -7.15 -32.87
N ALA A 205 -19.72 -8.11 -32.05
CA ALA A 205 -20.11 -9.46 -32.50
C ALA A 205 -21.37 -9.41 -33.39
N GLN A 206 -22.36 -8.59 -33.04
CA GLN A 206 -23.55 -8.37 -33.87
C GLN A 206 -23.18 -7.76 -35.23
N LEU A 207 -22.36 -6.70 -35.23
CA LEU A 207 -21.88 -6.06 -36.46
C LEU A 207 -21.11 -7.05 -37.36
N ILE A 208 -20.22 -7.85 -36.79
CA ILE A 208 -19.49 -8.89 -37.55
C ILE A 208 -20.48 -9.92 -38.14
N GLY A 209 -21.51 -10.31 -37.39
CA GLY A 209 -22.58 -11.20 -37.86
C GLY A 209 -23.36 -10.61 -39.04
N GLU A 210 -23.72 -9.32 -38.95
CA GLU A 210 -24.40 -8.58 -40.02
C GLU A 210 -23.53 -8.48 -41.27
N LEU A 211 -22.26 -8.10 -41.13
CA LEU A 211 -21.31 -8.00 -42.24
C LEU A 211 -21.08 -9.35 -42.93
N ARG A 212 -20.96 -10.44 -42.16
CA ARG A 212 -20.86 -11.80 -42.71
C ARG A 212 -22.11 -12.19 -43.49
N SER A 213 -23.29 -11.89 -42.95
CA SER A 213 -24.57 -12.16 -43.60
C SER A 213 -24.73 -11.34 -44.88
N ALA A 214 -24.36 -10.07 -44.86
CA ALA A 214 -24.35 -9.20 -46.03
C ALA A 214 -23.40 -9.73 -47.12
N ARG A 215 -22.18 -10.16 -46.74
CA ARG A 215 -21.23 -10.77 -47.68
C ARG A 215 -21.81 -12.00 -48.36
N TRP A 216 -22.48 -12.88 -47.61
CA TRP A 216 -23.15 -14.06 -48.18
C TRP A 216 -24.30 -13.69 -49.12
N ARG A 217 -25.11 -12.69 -48.77
CA ARG A 217 -26.18 -12.19 -49.65
C ARG A 217 -25.62 -11.67 -50.97
N TRP A 218 -24.56 -10.87 -50.94
CA TRP A 218 -23.91 -10.37 -52.15
C TRP A 218 -23.25 -11.48 -52.97
N ALA A 219 -22.62 -12.46 -52.32
CA ALA A 219 -22.08 -13.63 -53.02
C ALA A 219 -23.19 -14.45 -53.70
N ALA A 220 -24.35 -14.62 -53.06
CA ALA A 220 -25.50 -15.31 -53.64
C ALA A 220 -26.11 -14.56 -54.84
N VAL A 221 -26.23 -13.22 -54.74
CA VAL A 221 -26.66 -12.38 -55.88
C VAL A 221 -25.69 -12.50 -57.05
N GLY A 222 -24.38 -12.43 -56.80
CA GLY A 222 -23.35 -12.62 -57.83
C GLY A 222 -23.41 -14.00 -58.50
N TRP A 223 -23.64 -15.05 -57.71
CA TRP A 223 -23.85 -16.41 -58.22
C TRP A 223 -25.11 -16.51 -59.09
N LEU A 224 -26.25 -15.99 -58.62
CA LEU A 224 -27.51 -16.01 -59.38
C LEU A 224 -27.38 -15.22 -60.69
N ALA A 225 -26.76 -14.04 -60.67
CA ALA A 225 -26.51 -13.26 -61.88
C ALA A 225 -25.61 -14.03 -62.87
N GLY A 226 -24.56 -14.71 -62.39
CA GLY A 226 -23.70 -15.56 -63.21
C GLY A 226 -24.45 -16.74 -63.84
N VAL A 227 -25.31 -17.41 -63.07
CA VAL A 227 -26.14 -18.54 -63.55
C VAL A 227 -27.15 -18.09 -64.62
N VAL A 228 -27.81 -16.94 -64.43
CA VAL A 228 -28.72 -16.36 -65.45
C VAL A 228 -27.97 -16.00 -66.73
N THR A 229 -26.72 -15.51 -66.61
CA THR A 229 -25.89 -15.15 -67.78
C THR A 229 -25.40 -16.39 -68.54
N ILE A 230 -25.19 -17.52 -67.87
CA ILE A 230 -24.78 -18.80 -68.49
C ILE A 230 -25.98 -19.55 -69.09
N LEU A 231 -27.17 -19.44 -68.48
CA LEU A 231 -28.39 -20.14 -68.91
C LEU A 231 -29.23 -19.36 -69.92
N MET A 232 -28.93 -18.08 -70.20
CA MET A 232 -29.45 -17.41 -71.39
C MET A 232 -28.71 -17.94 -72.62
N PRO A 233 -29.35 -18.74 -73.50
CA PRO A 233 -28.76 -19.09 -74.78
C PRO A 233 -28.60 -17.79 -75.56
N ARG A 234 -27.48 -17.65 -76.27
CA ARG A 234 -27.33 -16.63 -77.31
C ARG A 234 -28.44 -16.84 -78.36
N PHE A 235 -29.57 -16.20 -78.18
CA PHE A 235 -30.55 -15.96 -79.23
C PHE A 235 -30.15 -14.65 -79.91
N LEU A 236 -29.21 -14.76 -80.85
CA LEU A 236 -28.96 -13.82 -81.93
C LEU A 236 -28.58 -14.63 -83.16
#